data_AF-A0A383F2Q3-F1
#
_entry.id   AF-A0A383F2Q3-F1
#
_cell.length_a   1.000
_cell.length_b   1.000
_cell.length_c   1.000
_cell.angle_alpha   90.00
_cell.angle_beta   90.00
_cell.angle_gamma   90.00
#
_symmetry.space_group_name_H-M   'P 1'
#
loop_
_entity.id
_entity.type
_entity.pdbx_description
1 polymer ?
#
loop_
_entity_poly.entity_id
_entity_poly.type
_entity_poly.pdbx_seq_one_letter_code
_entity_poly.pdbx_strand_id
1 'polypeptide(L)'
;MKILVALDGMDFEKAFGMYVQLAPHCDGFKINHTLLEHSSMFTNYEGEVMVDLKLWDTPNSVCSIVEKILETPATMCTVSTFNNSEVFQCLHQYSEDIKLLGVTYLTSWSPEEQFQITREMPDDMWRRNLTRIRKYGFTGIVCSAHDISDMKDDSILRICPGINFQSSNSGQVRTVSPRVAQELGTDYAIIGRSITKANYPVETIEAIKYSLIGY
;
A
#
# COMPACT_ATOMS: atom_id res chain seq x y z
N MET A 1 2.08 -10.65 9.41
CA MET A 1 1.52 -9.42 8.83
C MET A 1 2.20 -8.22 9.48
N LYS A 2 2.81 -7.34 8.69
CA LYS A 2 3.38 -6.05 9.10
C LYS A 2 2.33 -4.93 9.07
N ILE A 3 2.51 -3.88 9.85
CA ILE A 3 1.59 -2.74 9.97
C ILE A 3 2.25 -1.47 9.44
N LEU A 4 1.67 -0.90 8.38
CA LEU A 4 2.06 0.40 7.82
C LEU A 4 1.00 1.44 8.18
N VAL A 5 1.42 2.53 8.83
CA VAL A 5 0.52 3.62 9.21
C VAL A 5 0.38 4.61 8.07
N ALA A 6 -0.84 4.84 7.59
CA ALA A 6 -1.10 5.83 6.55
C ALA A 6 -1.24 7.24 7.14
N LEU A 7 -0.33 8.14 6.75
CA LEU A 7 -0.32 9.55 7.17
C LEU A 7 -1.12 10.45 6.19
N ASP A 8 -2.13 9.89 5.53
CA ASP A 8 -2.90 10.57 4.49
C ASP A 8 -3.74 11.74 5.06
N GLY A 9 -3.81 12.84 4.30
CA GLY A 9 -4.71 13.96 4.60
C GLY A 9 -4.30 14.78 5.83
N MET A 10 -3.01 14.80 6.13
CA MET A 10 -2.42 15.59 7.20
C MET A 10 -1.43 16.61 6.62
N ASP A 11 -1.32 17.75 7.29
CA ASP A 11 -0.18 18.64 7.09
C ASP A 11 1.09 18.03 7.69
N PHE A 12 2.23 18.66 7.37
CA PHE A 12 3.55 18.21 7.80
C PHE A 12 3.65 18.12 9.33
N GLU A 13 3.23 19.15 10.07
CA GLU A 13 3.38 19.20 11.53
C GLU A 13 2.66 18.03 12.21
N LYS A 14 1.42 17.77 11.78
CA LYS A 14 0.64 16.64 12.31
C LYS A 14 1.25 15.29 11.90
N ALA A 15 1.70 15.15 10.65
CA ALA A 15 2.33 13.93 10.18
C ALA A 15 3.65 13.64 10.92
N PHE A 16 4.46 14.67 11.17
CA PHE A 16 5.71 14.57 11.90
C PHE A 16 5.47 14.19 13.37
N GLY A 17 4.49 14.80 14.03
CA GLY A 17 4.09 14.41 15.39
C GLY A 17 3.64 12.95 15.48
N MET A 18 2.86 12.48 14.51
CA MET A 18 2.46 11.07 14.41
C MET A 18 3.67 10.16 14.16
N TYR A 19 4.59 10.54 13.28
CA TYR A 19 5.82 9.79 13.02
C TYR A 19 6.64 9.62 14.31
N VAL A 20 6.94 10.71 15.01
CA VAL A 20 7.73 10.68 16.26
C VAL A 20 7.10 9.75 17.29
N GLN A 21 5.78 9.80 17.44
CA GLN A 21 5.05 8.97 18.39
C GLN A 21 5.00 7.49 17.97
N LEU A 22 4.78 7.21 16.69
CA LEU A 22 4.40 5.87 16.22
C LEU A 22 5.56 5.06 15.65
N ALA A 23 6.68 5.69 15.28
CA ALA A 23 7.82 5.00 14.65
C ALA A 23 8.35 3.80 15.44
N PRO A 24 8.43 3.82 16.80
CA PRO A 24 8.84 2.64 17.57
C PRO A 24 7.81 1.50 17.59
N HIS A 25 6.60 1.76 17.12
CA HIS A 25 5.45 0.87 17.29
C HIS A 25 4.93 0.29 15.97
N CYS A 26 5.33 0.76 14.80
CA CYS A 26 4.88 0.21 13.52
C CYS A 26 6.04 -0.28 12.64
N ASP A 27 5.72 -1.10 11.64
CA ASP A 27 6.70 -1.65 10.69
C ASP A 27 6.98 -0.70 9.53
N GLY A 28 6.17 0.36 9.40
CA GLY A 28 6.37 1.36 8.36
C GLY A 28 5.31 2.46 8.34
N PHE A 29 5.48 3.37 7.39
CA PHE A 29 4.56 4.45 7.09
C PHE A 29 4.23 4.47 5.60
N LYS A 30 3.02 4.94 5.29
CA LYS A 30 2.60 5.27 3.94
C LYS A 30 2.34 6.77 3.85
N ILE A 31 2.96 7.40 2.86
CA ILE A 31 2.73 8.80 2.50
C ILE A 31 2.19 8.90 1.08
N ASN A 32 1.52 10.02 0.78
CA ASN A 32 1.09 10.35 -0.58
C ASN A 32 1.74 11.67 -1.04
N HIS A 33 1.27 12.22 -2.15
CA HIS A 33 1.79 13.46 -2.74
C HIS A 33 1.88 14.64 -1.75
N THR A 34 1.00 14.74 -0.75
CA THR A 34 0.99 15.87 0.20
C THR A 34 2.18 15.86 1.18
N LEU A 35 2.87 14.74 1.32
CA LEU A 35 4.01 14.60 2.24
C LEU A 35 5.31 14.22 1.53
N LEU A 36 5.29 14.12 0.19
CA LEU A 36 6.46 13.67 -0.58
C LEU A 36 7.66 14.61 -0.40
N GLU A 37 7.43 15.92 -0.43
CA GLU A 37 8.48 16.94 -0.20
C GLU A 37 9.06 16.91 1.22
N HIS A 38 8.34 16.30 2.15
CA HIS A 38 8.72 16.15 3.55
C HIS A 38 9.22 14.74 3.90
N SER A 39 9.45 13.88 2.90
CA SER A 39 9.91 12.49 3.08
C SER A 39 11.25 12.37 3.81
N SER A 40 12.07 13.42 3.83
CA SER A 40 13.32 13.49 4.58
C SER A 40 13.15 13.29 6.09
N MET A 41 11.93 13.45 6.64
CA MET A 41 11.65 13.12 8.04
C MET A 41 11.92 11.65 8.39
N PHE A 42 11.93 10.76 7.39
CA PHE A 42 12.21 9.33 7.55
C PHE A 42 13.68 8.95 7.35
N THR A 43 14.62 9.89 7.21
CA THR A 43 16.03 9.60 6.85
C THR A 43 16.72 8.61 7.79
N ASN A 44 16.37 8.63 9.09
CA ASN A 44 16.93 7.72 10.10
C ASN A 44 15.94 6.63 10.53
N TYR A 45 14.85 6.43 9.77
CA TYR A 45 13.86 5.42 10.08
C TYR A 45 14.22 4.11 9.38
N GLU A 46 14.34 3.03 10.15
CA GLU A 46 14.71 1.71 9.63
C GLU A 46 13.51 0.90 9.11
N GLY A 47 12.29 1.36 9.38
CA GLY A 47 11.06 0.72 8.89
C GLY A 47 10.75 1.09 7.44
N GLU A 48 9.64 0.57 6.95
CA GLU A 48 9.27 0.73 5.54
C GLU A 48 8.65 2.11 5.28
N VAL A 49 9.01 2.75 4.19
CA VAL A 49 8.44 4.03 3.75
C VAL A 49 7.84 3.85 2.38
N MET A 50 6.52 3.76 2.33
CA MET A 50 5.75 3.55 1.11
C MET A 50 5.26 4.88 0.55
N VAL A 51 5.73 5.22 -0.65
CA VAL A 51 5.26 6.36 -1.43
C VAL A 51 4.10 5.92 -2.33
N ASP A 52 2.88 6.30 -1.94
CA ASP A 52 1.64 5.85 -2.56
C ASP A 52 1.06 6.88 -3.55
N LEU A 53 1.67 6.95 -4.74
CA LEU A 53 1.25 7.88 -5.82
C LEU A 53 0.41 7.22 -6.92
N LYS A 54 0.40 5.88 -6.98
CA LYS A 54 -0.34 5.07 -7.98
C LYS A 54 -0.01 5.50 -9.41
N LEU A 55 1.29 5.65 -9.70
CA LEU A 55 1.79 6.26 -10.93
C LEU A 55 1.13 5.68 -12.17
N TRP A 56 0.55 6.54 -13.01
CA TRP A 56 -0.11 6.18 -14.26
C TRP A 56 0.05 7.30 -15.28
N ASP A 57 1.04 7.16 -16.16
CA ASP A 57 1.42 8.18 -17.15
C ASP A 57 2.27 7.49 -18.24
N THR A 58 2.88 8.29 -19.12
CA THR A 58 3.88 7.85 -20.09
C THR A 58 5.14 7.25 -19.41
N PRO A 59 5.92 6.41 -20.11
CA PRO A 59 7.14 5.80 -19.55
C PRO A 59 8.12 6.83 -18.97
N ASN A 60 8.38 7.93 -19.68
CA ASN A 60 9.32 8.97 -19.25
C ASN A 60 8.85 9.65 -17.95
N SER A 61 7.55 10.00 -17.86
CA SER A 61 6.99 10.61 -16.66
C SER A 61 7.08 9.67 -15.45
N VAL A 62 6.65 8.42 -15.61
CA VAL A 62 6.65 7.44 -14.52
C VAL A 62 8.08 7.16 -14.04
N CYS A 63 9.03 6.91 -14.95
CA CYS A 63 10.41 6.65 -14.58
C CYS A 63 11.08 7.86 -13.92
N SER A 64 10.86 9.08 -14.43
CA SER A 64 11.40 10.29 -13.79
C SER A 64 10.84 10.51 -12.38
N ILE A 65 9.59 10.14 -12.12
CA ILE A 65 9.03 10.21 -10.76
C ILE A 65 9.66 9.14 -9.86
N VAL A 66 9.87 7.91 -10.36
CA VAL A 66 10.54 6.85 -9.57
C VAL A 66 11.99 7.21 -9.26
N GLU A 67 12.73 7.79 -10.20
CA GLU A 67 14.08 8.33 -9.96
C GLU A 67 14.10 9.34 -8.81
N LYS A 68 13.13 10.28 -8.78
CA LYS A 68 12.99 11.22 -7.66
C LYS A 68 12.63 10.54 -6.35
N ILE A 69 11.82 9.47 -6.38
CA ILE A 69 11.50 8.70 -5.17
C ILE A 69 12.75 8.00 -4.63
N LEU A 70 13.63 7.49 -5.51
CA LEU A 70 14.89 6.86 -5.13
C LEU A 70 15.88 7.83 -4.44
N GLU A 71 15.73 9.14 -4.64
CA GLU A 71 16.50 10.16 -3.92
C GLU A 71 15.98 10.40 -2.48
N THR A 72 14.88 9.77 -2.08
CA THR A 72 14.26 9.90 -0.75
C THR A 72 14.49 8.63 0.09
N PRO A 73 14.17 8.63 1.40
CA PRO A 73 14.21 7.44 2.24
C PRO A 73 13.13 6.37 1.91
N ALA A 74 12.44 6.48 0.78
CA ALA A 74 11.39 5.55 0.38
C ALA A 74 11.92 4.14 0.11
N THR A 75 11.21 3.13 0.61
CA THR A 75 11.53 1.72 0.39
C THR A 75 10.53 1.02 -0.53
N MET A 76 9.38 1.65 -0.77
CA MET A 76 8.34 1.13 -1.66
C MET A 76 7.69 2.26 -2.44
N CYS A 77 7.22 2.00 -3.66
CA CYS A 77 6.38 2.92 -4.41
C CYS A 77 5.27 2.21 -5.19
N THR A 78 4.15 2.92 -5.40
CA THR A 78 2.99 2.35 -6.10
C THR A 78 2.87 2.79 -7.55
N VAL A 79 2.59 1.81 -8.42
CA VAL A 79 2.40 2.00 -9.86
C VAL A 79 1.13 1.29 -10.30
N SER A 80 0.29 1.97 -11.08
CA SER A 80 -0.94 1.38 -11.61
C SER A 80 -0.65 0.23 -12.58
N THR A 81 -1.36 -0.90 -12.46
CA THR A 81 -1.30 -1.99 -13.44
C THR A 81 -2.09 -1.69 -14.71
N PHE A 82 -2.62 -0.47 -14.87
CA PHE A 82 -3.23 0.00 -16.12
C PHE A 82 -2.25 0.76 -17.03
N ASN A 83 -0.98 0.92 -16.63
CA ASN A 83 0.07 1.40 -17.53
C ASN A 83 0.32 0.41 -18.70
N ASN A 84 0.96 0.89 -19.77
CA ASN A 84 1.40 0.04 -20.89
C ASN A 84 2.69 -0.74 -20.55
N SER A 85 3.08 -1.71 -21.38
CA SER A 85 4.25 -2.57 -21.12
C SER A 85 5.57 -1.79 -21.13
N GLU A 86 5.64 -0.68 -21.85
CA GLU A 86 6.81 0.19 -21.94
C GLU A 86 7.13 0.83 -20.59
N VAL A 87 6.12 1.24 -19.81
CA VAL A 87 6.31 1.71 -18.43
C VAL A 87 6.94 0.61 -17.57
N PHE A 88 6.43 -0.63 -17.64
CA PHE A 88 6.98 -1.73 -16.83
C PHE A 88 8.41 -2.08 -17.24
N GLN A 89 8.70 -2.07 -18.54
CA GLN A 89 10.05 -2.29 -19.05
C GLN A 89 11.02 -1.22 -18.54
N CYS A 90 10.59 0.04 -18.53
CA CYS A 90 11.38 1.15 -18.00
C CYS A 90 11.59 1.03 -16.49
N LEU A 91 10.59 0.60 -15.73
CA LEU A 91 10.69 0.42 -14.28
C LEU A 91 11.51 -0.80 -13.84
N HIS A 92 11.63 -1.82 -14.69
CA HIS A 92 12.34 -3.05 -14.34
C HIS A 92 13.77 -2.81 -13.86
N GLN A 93 14.45 -1.79 -14.40
CA GLN A 93 15.81 -1.43 -14.00
C GLN A 93 15.92 -1.00 -12.52
N TYR A 94 14.82 -0.58 -11.89
CA TYR A 94 14.76 -0.11 -10.49
C TYR A 94 14.22 -1.18 -9.52
N SER A 95 13.95 -2.40 -10.01
CA SER A 95 13.27 -3.43 -9.22
C SER A 95 14.06 -3.95 -8.01
N GLU A 96 15.38 -3.77 -8.02
CA GLU A 96 16.27 -4.11 -6.90
C GLU A 96 16.53 -2.90 -5.97
N ASP A 97 16.29 -1.67 -6.44
CA ASP A 97 16.53 -0.44 -5.68
C ASP A 97 15.33 -0.05 -4.82
N ILE A 98 14.11 -0.34 -5.27
CA ILE A 98 12.87 -0.03 -4.56
C ILE A 98 11.81 -1.11 -4.78
N LYS A 99 11.00 -1.39 -3.75
CA LYS A 99 9.88 -2.32 -3.89
C LYS A 99 8.79 -1.69 -4.76
N LEU A 100 8.71 -2.11 -6.02
CA LEU A 100 7.65 -1.71 -6.95
C LEU A 100 6.36 -2.46 -6.60
N LEU A 101 5.30 -1.71 -6.30
CA LEU A 101 4.00 -2.24 -5.90
C LEU A 101 2.93 -1.97 -6.96
N GLY A 102 2.36 -3.02 -7.54
CA GLY A 102 1.31 -2.92 -8.55
C GLY A 102 -0.04 -2.62 -7.93
N VAL A 103 -0.70 -1.54 -8.33
CA VAL A 103 -2.09 -1.24 -7.91
C VAL A 103 -3.03 -1.69 -9.01
N THR A 104 -3.91 -2.65 -8.72
CA THR A 104 -4.89 -3.15 -9.69
C THR A 104 -6.10 -2.24 -9.77
N TYR A 105 -7.18 -2.55 -9.08
CA TYR A 105 -8.35 -1.67 -8.94
C TYR A 105 -8.46 -1.17 -7.51
N LEU A 106 -9.12 -0.02 -7.36
CA LEU A 106 -9.24 0.63 -6.07
C LEU A 106 -10.24 -0.15 -5.21
N THR A 107 -9.92 -0.30 -3.92
CA THR A 107 -10.83 -0.94 -2.93
C THR A 107 -12.13 -0.15 -2.70
N SER A 108 -12.23 1.04 -3.27
CA SER A 108 -13.43 1.87 -3.29
C SER A 108 -14.39 1.54 -4.44
N TRP A 109 -13.97 0.76 -5.43
CA TRP A 109 -14.82 0.38 -6.57
C TRP A 109 -15.72 -0.79 -6.20
N SER A 110 -16.98 -0.74 -6.62
CA SER A 110 -17.86 -1.91 -6.64
C SER A 110 -17.44 -2.89 -7.75
N PRO A 111 -17.87 -4.17 -7.69
CA PRO A 111 -17.66 -5.10 -8.80
C PRO A 111 -18.19 -4.59 -10.15
N GLU A 112 -19.32 -3.88 -10.15
CA GLU A 112 -19.91 -3.27 -11.34
C GLU A 112 -19.02 -2.15 -11.90
N GLU A 113 -18.52 -1.25 -11.05
CA GLU A 113 -17.62 -0.16 -11.46
C GLU A 113 -16.30 -0.72 -12.01
N GLN A 114 -15.73 -1.72 -11.35
CA GLN A 114 -14.53 -2.42 -11.81
C GLN A 114 -14.76 -3.01 -13.21
N PHE A 115 -15.86 -3.72 -13.43
CA PHE A 115 -16.15 -4.29 -14.75
C PHE A 115 -16.41 -3.20 -15.81
N GLN A 116 -17.10 -2.12 -15.47
CA GLN A 116 -17.37 -1.01 -16.41
C GLN A 116 -16.09 -0.33 -16.90
N ILE A 117 -15.09 -0.19 -16.03
CA ILE A 117 -13.81 0.47 -16.35
C ILE A 117 -12.86 -0.50 -17.07
N THR A 118 -12.72 -1.72 -16.56
CA THR A 118 -11.68 -2.65 -17.03
C THR A 118 -12.15 -3.59 -18.13
N ARG A 119 -13.47 -3.81 -18.24
CA ARG A 119 -14.09 -4.81 -19.13
C ARG A 119 -13.58 -6.24 -18.92
N GLU A 120 -13.11 -6.54 -17.72
CA GLU A 120 -12.56 -7.85 -17.36
C GLU A 120 -13.18 -8.40 -16.08
N MET A 121 -13.34 -9.72 -16.02
CA MET A 121 -13.71 -10.41 -14.78
C MET A 121 -12.53 -10.41 -13.80
N PRO A 122 -12.77 -10.37 -12.48
CA PRO A 122 -11.71 -10.33 -11.47
C PRO A 122 -10.62 -11.40 -11.64
N ASP A 123 -10.99 -12.68 -11.80
CA ASP A 123 -10.04 -13.79 -11.95
C ASP A 123 -9.07 -13.62 -13.13
N ASP A 124 -9.58 -13.20 -14.28
CA ASP A 124 -8.76 -12.99 -15.49
C ASP A 124 -7.84 -11.79 -15.32
N MET A 125 -8.36 -10.71 -14.72
CA MET A 125 -7.60 -9.52 -14.41
C MET A 125 -6.47 -9.81 -13.41
N TRP A 126 -6.73 -10.57 -12.35
CA TRP A 126 -5.70 -10.99 -11.40
C TRP A 126 -4.60 -11.79 -12.08
N ARG A 127 -4.97 -12.82 -12.85
CA ARG A 127 -4.00 -13.65 -13.58
C ARG A 127 -3.12 -12.82 -14.52
N ARG A 128 -3.74 -11.94 -15.31
CA ARG A 128 -3.04 -11.06 -16.26
C ARG A 128 -2.11 -10.09 -15.55
N ASN A 129 -2.60 -9.39 -14.53
CA ASN A 129 -1.79 -8.41 -13.79
C ASN A 129 -0.65 -9.08 -13.02
N LEU A 130 -0.91 -10.19 -12.31
CA LEU A 130 0.10 -10.91 -11.55
C LEU A 130 1.22 -11.46 -12.44
N THR A 131 0.87 -12.03 -13.60
CA THR A 131 1.85 -12.48 -14.59
C THR A 131 2.70 -11.31 -15.09
N ARG A 132 2.07 -10.16 -15.35
CA ARG A 132 2.78 -8.98 -15.85
C ARG A 132 3.74 -8.41 -14.81
N ILE A 133 3.27 -8.13 -13.59
CA ILE A 133 4.11 -7.47 -12.58
C ILE A 133 5.32 -8.33 -12.20
N ARG A 134 5.17 -9.67 -12.13
CA ARG A 134 6.30 -10.59 -11.92
C ARG A 134 7.34 -10.52 -13.01
N LYS A 135 6.90 -10.52 -14.27
CA LYS A 135 7.80 -10.44 -15.43
C LYS A 135 8.75 -9.24 -15.34
N TYR A 136 8.31 -8.15 -14.71
CA TYR A 136 9.05 -6.90 -14.61
C TYR A 136 9.64 -6.63 -13.21
N GLY A 137 9.69 -7.64 -12.34
CA GLY A 137 10.39 -7.55 -11.05
C GLY A 137 9.62 -6.81 -9.95
N PHE A 138 8.31 -6.63 -10.08
CA PHE A 138 7.54 -6.03 -8.99
C PHE A 138 7.48 -6.97 -7.79
N THR A 139 7.75 -6.42 -6.61
CA THR A 139 7.83 -7.17 -5.35
C THR A 139 6.45 -7.47 -4.76
N GLY A 140 5.45 -6.63 -5.06
CA GLY A 140 4.16 -6.68 -4.39
C GLY A 140 3.00 -6.16 -5.22
N ILE A 141 1.81 -6.42 -4.72
CA ILE A 141 0.54 -5.95 -5.27
C ILE A 141 -0.30 -5.32 -4.17
N VAL A 142 -0.97 -4.23 -4.51
CA VAL A 142 -1.93 -3.55 -3.63
C VAL A 142 -3.32 -4.06 -3.98
N CYS A 143 -3.98 -4.72 -3.03
CA CYS A 143 -5.29 -5.34 -3.22
C CYS A 143 -6.15 -5.31 -1.95
N SER A 144 -7.48 -5.51 -2.06
CA SER A 144 -8.28 -5.77 -0.85
C SER A 144 -7.89 -7.13 -0.27
N ALA A 145 -7.91 -7.27 1.06
CA ALA A 145 -7.71 -8.57 1.69
C ALA A 145 -8.73 -9.62 1.19
N HIS A 146 -9.93 -9.19 0.81
CA HIS A 146 -10.95 -10.06 0.22
C HIS A 146 -10.56 -10.66 -1.14
N ASP A 147 -9.68 -10.00 -1.89
CA ASP A 147 -9.31 -10.45 -3.24
C ASP A 147 -8.16 -11.46 -3.22
N ILE A 148 -7.52 -11.69 -2.06
CA ILE A 148 -6.34 -12.57 -1.96
C ILE A 148 -6.67 -14.01 -2.39
N SER A 149 -7.86 -14.51 -2.06
CA SER A 149 -8.30 -15.86 -2.47
C SER A 149 -8.39 -16.02 -3.99
N ASP A 150 -8.69 -14.93 -4.70
CA ASP A 150 -8.91 -14.93 -6.15
C ASP A 150 -7.58 -14.89 -6.91
N MET A 151 -6.56 -14.29 -6.30
CA MET A 151 -5.20 -14.20 -6.84
C MET A 151 -4.55 -15.58 -7.01
N LYS A 152 -4.84 -16.53 -6.11
CA LYS A 152 -4.28 -17.91 -6.10
C LYS A 152 -2.77 -17.95 -6.26
N ASP A 153 -2.08 -17.01 -5.60
CA ASP A 153 -0.65 -16.82 -5.78
C ASP A 153 0.05 -16.27 -4.54
N ASP A 154 0.95 -17.08 -3.98
CA ASP A 154 1.72 -16.79 -2.76
C ASP A 154 3.13 -16.23 -3.03
N SER A 155 3.51 -16.00 -4.29
CA SER A 155 4.87 -15.57 -4.65
C SER A 155 5.10 -14.06 -4.60
N ILE A 156 4.05 -13.26 -4.37
CA ILE A 156 4.13 -11.80 -4.36
C ILE A 156 3.57 -11.25 -3.06
N LEU A 157 4.16 -10.14 -2.56
CA LEU A 157 3.67 -9.51 -1.34
C LEU A 157 2.27 -8.92 -1.55
N ARG A 158 1.36 -9.16 -0.60
CA ARG A 158 0.02 -8.53 -0.57
C ARG A 158 0.00 -7.34 0.40
N ILE A 159 -0.12 -6.16 -0.18
CA ILE A 159 -0.21 -4.89 0.54
C ILE A 159 -1.69 -4.49 0.58
N CYS A 160 -2.34 -4.65 1.72
CA CYS A 160 -3.78 -4.50 1.82
C CYS A 160 -4.17 -3.22 2.57
N PRO A 161 -4.72 -2.20 1.89
CA PRO A 161 -5.49 -1.16 2.52
C PRO A 161 -6.89 -1.66 2.87
N GLY A 162 -7.68 -0.81 3.55
CA GLY A 162 -9.03 -1.19 3.95
C GLY A 162 -9.11 -1.90 5.29
N ILE A 163 -8.04 -1.86 6.08
CA ILE A 163 -8.01 -2.51 7.38
C ILE A 163 -8.59 -1.55 8.42
N ASN A 164 -9.67 -1.98 9.07
CA ASN A 164 -10.40 -1.20 10.05
C ASN A 164 -10.34 -1.84 11.43
N PHE A 165 -9.94 -1.07 12.44
CA PHE A 165 -9.96 -1.50 13.83
C PHE A 165 -10.78 -0.52 14.66
N GLN A 166 -11.93 -1.00 15.17
CA GLN A 166 -12.80 -0.28 16.11
C GLN A 166 -13.15 1.18 15.71
N SER A 167 -13.15 1.50 14.41
CA SER A 167 -13.40 2.86 13.91
C SER A 167 -14.58 2.93 12.94
N SER A 168 -15.28 4.07 12.93
CA SER A 168 -16.33 4.38 11.96
C SER A 168 -15.70 4.88 10.64
N ASN A 169 -15.25 3.95 9.80
CA ASN A 169 -14.46 4.25 8.61
C ASN A 169 -15.36 4.69 7.43
N SER A 170 -15.61 5.99 7.25
CA SER A 170 -16.63 6.56 6.33
C SER A 170 -16.28 6.62 4.82
N GLY A 171 -15.26 5.91 4.34
CA GLY A 171 -14.76 6.10 2.96
C GLY A 171 -14.21 4.87 2.26
N GLN A 172 -14.36 3.68 2.83
CA GLN A 172 -13.97 2.43 2.19
C GLN A 172 -15.15 1.46 2.26
N VAL A 173 -15.53 0.92 1.10
CA VAL A 173 -16.68 0.03 0.97
C VAL A 173 -16.32 -1.40 1.40
N ARG A 174 -15.08 -1.83 1.15
CA ARG A 174 -14.59 -3.19 1.41
C ARG A 174 -13.51 -3.17 2.49
N THR A 175 -13.92 -3.27 3.76
CA THR A 175 -12.99 -3.27 4.91
C THR A 175 -13.05 -4.55 5.71
N VAL A 176 -11.90 -4.98 6.26
CA VAL A 176 -11.80 -6.13 7.17
C VAL A 176 -11.11 -5.75 8.48
N SER A 177 -11.26 -6.57 9.52
CA SER A 177 -10.47 -6.43 10.74
C SER A 177 -9.01 -6.86 10.51
N PRO A 178 -8.05 -6.40 11.33
CA PRO A 178 -6.65 -6.85 11.23
C PRO A 178 -6.50 -8.37 11.30
N ARG A 179 -7.24 -9.03 12.20
CA ARG A 179 -7.21 -10.49 12.36
C ARG A 179 -7.68 -11.21 11.09
N VAL A 180 -8.79 -10.76 10.49
CA VAL A 180 -9.29 -11.32 9.24
C VAL A 180 -8.30 -11.08 8.09
N ALA A 181 -7.65 -9.92 8.03
CA ALA A 181 -6.62 -9.65 7.03
C ALA A 181 -5.44 -10.62 7.14
N GLN A 182 -4.96 -10.87 8.36
CA GLN A 182 -3.90 -11.84 8.61
C GLN A 182 -4.31 -13.26 8.19
N GLU A 183 -5.54 -13.68 8.53
CA GLU A 183 -6.07 -15.00 8.16
C GLU A 183 -6.23 -15.16 6.64
N LEU A 184 -6.56 -14.07 5.93
CA LEU A 184 -6.64 -14.05 4.47
C LEU A 184 -5.26 -13.98 3.79
N GLY A 185 -4.16 -13.87 4.55
CA GLY A 185 -2.79 -13.88 4.02
C GLY A 185 -2.23 -12.51 3.65
N THR A 186 -2.71 -11.42 4.26
CA THR A 186 -2.11 -10.10 4.10
C THR A 186 -0.68 -10.06 4.66
N ASP A 187 0.28 -9.64 3.84
CA ASP A 187 1.67 -9.45 4.25
C ASP A 187 1.87 -8.09 4.95
N TYR A 188 1.32 -7.03 4.36
CA TYR A 188 1.40 -5.66 4.84
C TYR A 188 0.00 -5.05 4.95
N ALA A 189 -0.44 -4.71 6.16
CA ALA A 189 -1.70 -4.01 6.41
C ALA A 189 -1.47 -2.50 6.39
N ILE A 190 -2.16 -1.78 5.50
CA ILE A 190 -2.19 -0.31 5.51
C ILE A 190 -3.35 0.15 6.39
N ILE A 191 -3.04 0.74 7.54
CA ILE A 191 -4.02 1.21 8.51
C ILE A 191 -3.88 2.73 8.68
N GLY A 192 -4.95 3.47 8.37
CA GLY A 192 -4.97 4.93 8.48
C GLY A 192 -5.77 5.40 9.69
N ARG A 193 -7.02 5.81 9.43
CA ARG A 193 -7.90 6.49 10.40
C ARG A 193 -8.10 5.74 11.72
N SER A 194 -8.07 4.41 11.72
CA SER A 194 -8.19 3.62 12.95
C SER A 194 -7.07 3.94 13.94
N ILE A 195 -5.86 4.26 13.47
CA ILE A 195 -4.73 4.66 14.32
C ILE A 195 -4.70 6.18 14.46
N THR A 196 -4.73 6.90 13.33
CA THR A 196 -4.41 8.34 13.32
C THR A 196 -5.51 9.25 13.83
N LYS A 197 -6.71 8.72 14.06
CA LYS A 197 -7.83 9.41 14.71
C LYS A 197 -8.20 8.80 16.07
N ALA A 198 -7.44 7.82 16.55
CA ALA A 198 -7.66 7.28 17.88
C ALA A 198 -7.26 8.30 18.96
N ASN A 199 -7.94 8.27 20.10
CA ASN A 199 -7.52 9.04 21.28
C ASN A 199 -6.13 8.61 21.78
N TYR A 200 -5.81 7.33 21.56
CA TYR A 200 -4.60 6.67 22.04
C TYR A 200 -3.95 5.88 20.86
N PRO A 201 -3.24 6.55 19.94
CA PRO A 201 -2.72 5.91 18.72
C PRO A 201 -1.74 4.77 18.96
N VAL A 202 -0.85 4.91 19.95
CA VAL A 202 0.15 3.87 20.30
C VAL A 202 -0.56 2.63 20.84
N GLU A 203 -1.45 2.83 21.81
CA GLU A 203 -2.24 1.77 22.43
C GLU A 203 -3.13 1.07 21.40
N THR A 204 -3.61 1.80 20.38
CA THR A 204 -4.34 1.22 19.26
C THR A 204 -3.47 0.29 18.42
N ILE A 205 -2.23 0.68 18.11
CA ILE A 205 -1.29 -0.20 17.40
C ILE A 205 -0.98 -1.45 18.23
N GLU A 206 -0.72 -1.29 19.53
CA GLU A 206 -0.43 -2.43 20.41
C GLU A 206 -1.65 -3.35 20.56
N ALA A 207 -2.86 -2.82 20.62
CA ALA A 207 -4.09 -3.61 20.61
C ALA A 207 -4.27 -4.37 19.29
N ILE A 208 -3.95 -3.73 18.15
CA ILE A 208 -3.95 -4.40 16.84
C ILE A 208 -2.95 -5.56 16.87
N LYS A 209 -1.69 -5.31 17.24
CA LYS A 209 -0.66 -6.36 17.34
C LYS A 209 -1.10 -7.50 18.24
N TYR A 210 -1.64 -7.19 19.41
CA TYR A 210 -2.15 -8.20 20.35
C TYR A 210 -3.25 -9.07 19.72
N SER A 211 -4.15 -8.50 18.91
CA SER A 211 -5.18 -9.27 18.20
C SER A 211 -4.64 -10.27 17.17
N LEU A 212 -3.39 -10.09 16.71
CA LEU A 212 -2.73 -10.94 15.72
C LEU A 212 -1.99 -12.15 16.33
N ILE A 213 -1.73 -12.14 17.64
CA ILE A 213 -0.99 -13.20 18.36
C ILE A 213 -2.00 -14.25 18.87
N GLY A 214 -2.75 -14.88 17.98
CA GLY A 214 -3.85 -15.78 18.36
C GLY A 214 -3.51 -16.76 19.51
N TYR A 215 -4.39 -16.82 20.51
CA TYR A 215 -4.50 -17.95 21.44
C TYR A 215 -5.28 -19.09 20.78
#